data_AF-A0A1C6JPB1-F1
#
_entry.id   AF-A0A1C6JPB1-F1
#
_cell.length_a   1.000
_cell.length_b   1.000
_cell.length_c   1.000
_cell.angle_alpha   90.00
_cell.angle_beta   90.00
_cell.angle_gamma   90.00
#
_symmetry.space_group_name_H-M   'P 1'
#
loop_
_entity.id
_entity.type
_entity.pdbx_description
1 polymer ?
#
loop_
_entity_poly.entity_id
_entity_poly.type
_entity_poly.pdbx_seq_one_letter_code
_entity_poly.pdbx_strand_id
1 'polypeptide(L)'
;MVAGHLREQNGYFQMILSWKGADGKRKSKSISTGLAVKGNKKRAEAMLLKTRKEFNPENLLENADMPFHVFFANCKCKLDTRTVKIS
;
A
#
# COMPACT_ATOMS: atom_id res chain seq x y z
N MET A 1 8.70 -9.19 -10.74
CA MET A 1 8.91 -7.72 -10.72
C MET A 1 7.56 -7.02 -10.59
N VAL A 2 7.45 -6.08 -9.65
CA VAL A 2 6.20 -5.35 -9.34
C VAL A 2 6.35 -3.88 -9.76
N ALA A 3 5.43 -3.41 -10.57
CA ALA A 3 5.33 -2.02 -11.01
C ALA A 3 4.17 -1.32 -10.29
N GLY A 4 4.27 -0.01 -10.10
CA GLY A 4 3.16 0.77 -9.59
C GLY A 4 3.24 2.25 -9.95
N HIS A 5 2.08 2.86 -10.14
CA HIS A 5 1.94 4.31 -10.34
C HIS A 5 0.77 4.88 -9.53
N LEU A 6 0.80 6.18 -9.28
CA LEU A 6 -0.31 6.90 -8.65
C LEU A 6 -1.29 7.35 -9.72
N ARG A 7 -2.58 7.26 -9.38
CA ARG A 7 -3.71 7.76 -10.13
C ARG A 7 -4.51 8.69 -9.24
N GLU A 8 -4.96 9.80 -9.80
CA GLU A 8 -5.86 10.73 -9.12
C GLU A 8 -7.30 10.37 -9.50
N GLN A 9 -8.14 10.11 -8.50
CA GLN A 9 -9.56 9.81 -8.73
C GLN A 9 -10.41 10.30 -7.56
N ASN A 10 -11.49 11.01 -7.87
CA ASN A 10 -12.42 11.58 -6.90
C ASN A 10 -11.76 12.48 -5.83
N GLY A 11 -10.67 13.17 -6.19
CA GLY A 11 -9.93 14.03 -5.26
C GLY A 11 -8.98 13.30 -4.32
N TYR A 12 -8.82 11.99 -4.47
CA TYR A 12 -7.89 11.16 -3.70
C TYR A 12 -6.84 10.51 -4.59
N PHE A 13 -5.67 10.23 -4.00
CA PHE A 13 -4.66 9.39 -4.63
C PHE A 13 -5.04 7.91 -4.49
N GLN A 14 -5.08 7.20 -5.61
CA GLN A 14 -5.08 5.76 -5.69
C GLN A 14 -3.72 5.29 -6.19
N MET A 15 -3.22 4.19 -5.67
CA MET A 15 -2.06 3.51 -6.21
C MET A 15 -2.51 2.29 -7.01
N ILE A 16 -1.99 2.16 -8.22
CA ILE A 16 -2.23 1.02 -9.08
C ILE A 16 -0.97 0.19 -9.08
N LEU A 17 -1.06 -1.05 -8.60
CA LEU A 17 0.02 -2.03 -8.62
C LEU A 17 -0.23 -3.04 -9.72
N SER A 18 0.83 -3.40 -10.43
CA SER A 18 0.80 -4.38 -11.53
C SER A 18 1.96 -5.35 -11.38
N TRP A 19 1.68 -6.65 -11.40
CA TRP A 19 2.68 -7.71 -11.25
C TRP A 19 2.35 -8.93 -12.10
N LYS A 20 3.35 -9.81 -12.27
CA LYS A 20 3.15 -11.13 -12.89
C LYS A 20 2.80 -12.12 -11.77
N GLY A 21 1.64 -12.77 -11.88
CA GLY A 21 1.22 -13.81 -10.95
C GLY A 21 1.92 -15.14 -11.21
N ALA A 22 1.77 -16.10 -10.29
CA ALA A 22 2.30 -17.46 -10.42
C ALA A 22 1.70 -18.21 -11.63
N ASP A 23 0.48 -17.83 -12.03
CA ASP A 23 -0.22 -18.27 -13.24
C ASP A 23 0.36 -17.71 -14.55
N GLY A 24 1.43 -16.91 -14.47
CA GLY A 24 2.09 -16.29 -15.62
C GLY A 24 1.35 -15.09 -16.21
N LYS A 25 0.10 -14.85 -15.79
CA LYS A 25 -0.72 -13.71 -16.21
C LYS A 25 -0.35 -12.44 -15.44
N ARG A 26 -0.58 -11.30 -16.07
CA ARG A 26 -0.43 -10.00 -15.41
C ARG A 26 -1.69 -9.71 -14.60
N LYS A 27 -1.50 -9.37 -13.32
CA LYS A 27 -2.56 -8.93 -12.42
C LYS A 27 -2.32 -7.48 -12.03
N SER A 28 -3.41 -6.75 -11.83
CA SER A 28 -3.38 -5.39 -11.31
C SER A 28 -4.35 -5.24 -10.14
N LYS A 29 -4.00 -4.37 -9.19
CA LYS A 29 -4.86 -4.02 -8.05
C LYS A 29 -4.80 -2.52 -7.84
N SER A 30 -5.97 -1.90 -7.76
CA SER A 30 -6.11 -0.51 -7.33
C SER A 30 -6.30 -0.46 -5.82
N ILE A 31 -5.60 0.47 -5.17
CA ILE A 31 -5.64 0.65 -3.73
C ILE A 31 -5.80 2.15 -3.46
N SER A 32 -6.88 2.54 -2.77
CA SER A 32 -7.08 3.92 -2.35
C SER A 32 -6.17 4.26 -1.16
N THR A 33 -5.40 5.33 -1.25
CA THR A 33 -4.51 5.77 -0.17
C THR A 33 -5.22 6.60 0.91
N GLY A 34 -6.43 7.09 0.63
CA GLY A 34 -7.16 8.02 1.49
C GLY A 34 -6.52 9.42 1.59
N LEU A 35 -5.44 9.69 0.86
CA LEU A 35 -4.78 11.00 0.83
C LEU A 35 -5.42 11.88 -0.23
N ALA A 36 -5.77 13.12 0.14
CA ALA A 36 -6.26 14.12 -0.80
C ALA A 36 -5.16 14.51 -1.81
N VAL A 37 -5.55 14.77 -3.06
CA VAL A 37 -4.63 15.11 -4.16
C VAL A 37 -3.79 16.36 -3.86
N LYS A 38 -4.41 17.35 -3.22
CA LYS A 38 -3.76 18.64 -2.93
C LYS A 38 -2.70 18.50 -1.83
N GLY A 39 -1.44 18.70 -2.17
CA GLY A 39 -0.32 18.82 -1.22
C GLY A 39 0.26 17.50 -0.67
N ASN A 40 -0.37 16.35 -0.90
CA ASN A 40 0.09 15.06 -0.36
C ASN A 40 0.87 14.18 -1.33
N LYS A 41 1.28 14.70 -2.50
CA LYS A 41 1.98 13.92 -3.53
C LYS A 41 3.21 13.16 -2.99
N LYS A 42 4.07 13.83 -2.22
CA LYS A 42 5.26 13.20 -1.60
C LYS A 42 4.90 12.05 -0.65
N ARG A 43 3.82 12.20 0.12
CA ARG A 43 3.33 11.16 1.05
C ARG A 43 2.77 9.95 0.29
N ALA A 44 2.02 10.20 -0.79
CA ALA A 44 1.49 9.16 -1.64
C ALA A 44 2.61 8.37 -2.35
N GLU A 45 3.65 9.05 -2.83
CA GLU A 45 4.84 8.42 -3.45
C GLU A 45 5.61 7.56 -2.44
N ALA A 46 5.83 8.07 -1.23
CA ALA A 46 6.48 7.31 -0.15
C ALA A 46 5.67 6.05 0.22
N MET A 47 4.33 6.16 0.28
CA MET A 47 3.45 5.03 0.53
C MET A 47 3.54 3.99 -0.60
N LEU A 48 3.54 4.43 -1.87
CA LEU A 48 3.69 3.54 -3.02
C LEU A 48 5.02 2.76 -2.98
N LEU A 49 6.12 3.42 -2.61
CA LEU A 49 7.42 2.77 -2.49
C LEU A 49 7.44 1.72 -1.37
N LYS A 50 6.84 2.02 -0.21
CA LYS A 50 6.69 1.05 0.88
C LYS A 50 5.88 -0.15 0.42
N THR A 51 4.71 0.09 -0.16
CA THR A 51 3.85 -0.98 -0.68
C THR A 51 4.60 -1.83 -1.70
N ARG A 52 5.38 -1.24 -2.64
CA ARG A 52 6.17 -2.04 -3.61
C ARG A 52 7.20 -2.96 -2.96
N LYS A 53 7.79 -2.57 -1.82
CA LYS A 53 8.77 -3.39 -1.09
C LYS A 53 8.10 -4.51 -0.31
N GLU A 54 6.95 -4.22 0.29
CA GLU A 54 6.19 -5.15 1.14
C GLU A 54 5.25 -6.06 0.35
N PHE A 55 5.01 -5.74 -0.92
CA PHE A 55 4.13 -6.50 -1.79
C PHE A 55 4.67 -7.89 -2.06
N ASN A 56 4.12 -8.89 -1.36
CA ASN A 56 4.37 -10.29 -1.62
C ASN A 56 3.19 -10.90 -2.43
N PRO A 57 3.39 -11.27 -3.72
CA PRO A 57 2.32 -11.78 -4.56
C PRO A 57 1.74 -13.13 -4.11
N GLU A 58 2.48 -13.91 -3.31
CA GLU A 58 2.05 -15.20 -2.79
C GLU A 58 0.99 -15.05 -1.67
N ASN A 59 1.12 -13.99 -0.87
CA ASN A 59 0.25 -13.71 0.27
C ASN A 59 -1.14 -13.15 -0.16
N LEU A 60 -1.30 -12.77 -1.43
CA LEU A 60 -2.56 -12.22 -1.94
C LEU A 60 -3.62 -13.28 -2.23
N LEU A 61 -3.22 -14.55 -2.42
CA LEU A 61 -4.17 -15.62 -2.72
C LEU A 61 -5.10 -15.90 -1.53
N GLU A 62 -4.64 -15.63 -0.30
CA GLU A 62 -5.41 -15.80 0.94
C GLU A 62 -6.21 -14.55 1.35
N ASN A 63 -5.90 -13.38 0.77
CA ASN A 63 -6.40 -12.09 1.25
C ASN A 63 -7.30 -11.34 0.24
N ALA A 64 -7.92 -12.06 -0.70
CA ALA A 64 -8.81 -11.47 -1.70
C ALA A 64 -10.00 -10.70 -1.07
N ASP A 65 -10.44 -11.12 0.12
CA ASP A 65 -11.61 -10.56 0.82
C ASP A 65 -11.27 -9.60 1.97
N MET A 66 -9.98 -9.34 2.24
CA MET A 66 -9.57 -8.52 3.39
C MET A 66 -9.50 -7.03 3.03
N PRO A 67 -10.23 -6.16 3.76
CA PRO A 67 -10.15 -4.71 3.58
C PRO A 67 -8.75 -4.21 3.97
N PHE A 68 -8.21 -3.31 3.14
CA PHE A 68 -6.81 -2.86 3.15
C PHE A 68 -6.29 -2.30 4.50
N HIS A 69 -7.17 -1.79 5.36
CA HIS A 69 -6.79 -1.34 6.70
C HIS A 69 -6.26 -2.48 7.57
N VAL A 70 -6.73 -3.71 7.35
CA VAL A 70 -6.28 -4.90 8.08
C VAL A 70 -4.94 -5.42 7.57
N PHE A 71 -4.65 -5.25 6.26
CA PHE A 71 -3.33 -5.58 5.69
C PHE A 71 -2.22 -4.75 6.34
N PHE A 72 -2.44 -3.44 6.54
CA PHE A 72 -1.51 -2.59 7.27
C PHE A 72 -1.55 -2.79 8.80
N ALA A 73 -2.68 -3.22 9.37
CA ALA A 73 -2.78 -3.49 10.81
C ALA A 73 -2.06 -4.78 11.24
N ASN A 74 -2.06 -5.82 10.39
CA ASN A 74 -1.26 -7.04 10.60
C ASN A 74 0.23 -6.84 10.33
N CYS A 75 0.60 -5.77 9.61
CA CYS A 75 1.96 -5.22 9.60
C CYS A 75 2.24 -4.41 10.89
N LYS A 76 2.13 -5.04 12.07
CA LYS A 76 2.59 -4.44 13.33
C LYS A 76 3.95 -4.99 13.71
N CYS A 77 5.01 -4.27 13.32
CA CYS A 77 6.34 -4.25 13.96
C CYS A 77 7.17 -3.18 13.24
N LYS A 78 7.58 -2.03 13.78
CA LYS A 78 7.51 -1.36 15.08
C LYS A 78 7.23 0.11 14.77
N LEU A 79 6.15 0.68 15.28
CA LEU A 79 6.25 2.09 15.69
C LEU A 79 6.93 2.02 17.05
N ASP A 80 8.20 2.43 17.11
CA ASP A 80 8.88 2.71 18.37
C ASP A 80 8.02 3.71 19.15
N THR A 81 7.24 3.19 20.09
CA THR A 81 6.75 3.98 21.21
C THR A 81 7.97 4.31 22.07
N ARG A 82 8.74 5.31 21.65
CA ARG A 82 9.62 6.02 22.57
C ARG A 82 8.71 6.70 23.60
N THR A 83 8.58 6.04 24.74
CA THR A 83 8.16 6.60 26.01
C THR A 83 8.82 7.96 26.22
N VAL A 84 8.03 9.03 26.10
CA VAL A 84 8.36 10.30 26.74
C VAL A 84 8.06 10.08 28.22
N LYS A 85 9.11 9.74 29.00
CA LYS A 85 9.07 9.90 30.45
C LYS A 85 9.02 11.40 30.72
N ILE A 86 7.88 11.85 31.23
CA ILE A 86 7.74 13.15 31.87
C ILE A 86 8.17 12.93 33.32
N SER A 87 9.29 13.53 33.69
CA SER A 87 9.75 13.68 35.08
C SER A 87 9.43 15.10 35.53
#